data_AF-A0A251RQS2-F1
#
_entry.id   AF-A0A251RQS2-F1
#
_cell.length_a   1.000
_cell.length_b   1.000
_cell.length_c   1.000
_cell.angle_alpha   90.00
_cell.angle_beta   90.00
_cell.angle_gamma   90.00
#
_symmetry.space_group_name_H-M   'P 1'
#
loop_
_entity.id
_entity.type
_entity.pdbx_description
1 polymer ?
#
loop_
_entity_poly.entity_id
_entity_poly.type
_entity_poly.pdbx_seq_one_letter_code
_entity_poly.pdbx_strand_id
1 'polypeptide(L)'
;MAAPNLFIFFYITLTLFTYASSQTLHEQQQQQQSDDSSLQIKHQHLLSKIQNLESSIDERSREINVKDERIKQLEMIVLEKSNSLTALHSEIQSLQKKESVYAKEVEGEALTRASELAKQVDNLKAEISKQNTKKEALEARINVAEKRIAELNVKLEKLQKVNEEQKIRIHNTENALQKAEEERIRLRLNAARYSKELEEVHDSWLPSWFAVPLFHYQSVLVTHWNVYGRPALDITVQKVLETQAKVRKWARPHIDDLHTKWIPSIKDQWLTFVTNTEPYVQLLTSKTVEMYNETEKSLRPHITNIQTLLDPYIKEAKKFTKPYINQLSKTLGPHINKTRIFLKPYTKKILRGYRRFSKTTVKYHRQVHANIHQVLKENEFTRPFASYELAWLLASAVMVIPVMVLFSWLSALFSKKPRRRTRAHTAHSRRRPKRVHPDKASASR
;
A
#
# COMPACT_ATOMS: atom_id res chain seq x y z
N MET A 1 10.83 -4.45 -2.52
CA MET A 1 9.41 -4.31 -2.91
C MET A 1 8.85 -3.10 -2.17
N ALA A 2 8.67 -1.96 -2.84
CA ALA A 2 8.20 -0.71 -2.23
C ALA A 2 7.29 0.10 -3.18
N ALA A 3 6.58 -0.57 -4.08
CA ALA A 3 5.71 0.07 -5.07
C ALA A 3 4.24 0.29 -4.63
N PRO A 4 3.60 -0.52 -3.74
CA PRO A 4 2.19 -0.27 -3.40
C PRO A 4 2.01 1.00 -2.54
N ASN A 5 3.03 1.41 -1.78
CA ASN A 5 2.95 2.56 -0.89
C ASN A 5 3.00 3.90 -1.64
N LEU A 6 3.62 3.96 -2.83
CA LEU A 6 3.73 5.19 -3.63
C LEU A 6 2.42 5.54 -4.34
N PHE A 7 1.67 4.54 -4.80
CA PHE A 7 0.34 4.74 -5.38
C PHE A 7 -0.68 5.17 -4.34
N ILE A 8 -0.63 4.58 -3.14
CA ILE A 8 -1.46 5.00 -2.01
C ILE A 8 -1.10 6.43 -1.58
N PHE A 9 0.19 6.78 -1.55
CA PHE A 9 0.63 8.16 -1.30
C PHE A 9 0.17 9.13 -2.39
N PHE A 10 0.24 8.74 -3.66
CA PHE A 10 -0.20 9.57 -4.79
C PHE A 10 -1.70 9.87 -4.69
N TYR A 11 -2.51 8.84 -4.42
CA TYR A 11 -3.96 9.00 -4.19
C TYR A 11 -4.24 9.88 -2.96
N ILE A 12 -3.51 9.71 -1.86
CA ILE A 12 -3.65 10.55 -0.66
C ILE A 12 -3.22 12.00 -0.93
N THR A 13 -2.17 12.23 -1.72
CA THR A 13 -1.73 13.59 -2.07
C THR A 13 -2.66 14.28 -3.05
N LEU A 14 -3.29 13.52 -3.96
CA LEU A 14 -4.26 14.05 -4.92
C LEU A 14 -5.58 14.40 -4.21
N THR A 15 -6.03 13.58 -3.26
CA THR A 15 -7.21 13.86 -2.43
C THR A 15 -6.97 14.99 -1.43
N LEU A 16 -5.76 15.13 -0.88
CA LEU A 16 -5.40 16.28 -0.05
C LEU A 16 -5.30 17.58 -0.86
N PHE A 17 -4.86 17.52 -2.12
CA PHE A 17 -4.74 18.71 -2.97
C PHE A 17 -6.10 19.22 -3.46
N THR A 18 -7.02 18.32 -3.80
CA THR A 18 -8.42 18.69 -4.13
C THR A 18 -9.13 19.25 -2.90
N TYR A 19 -8.97 18.62 -1.73
CA TYR A 19 -9.52 19.08 -0.46
C TYR A 19 -8.98 20.46 -0.05
N ALA A 20 -7.67 20.68 -0.18
CA ALA A 20 -7.02 21.96 0.13
C ALA A 20 -7.52 23.11 -0.74
N SER A 21 -8.03 22.82 -1.94
CA SER A 21 -8.46 23.86 -2.89
C SER A 21 -9.93 24.22 -2.74
N SER A 22 -10.76 23.27 -2.31
CA SER A 22 -12.11 23.56 -1.78
C SER A 22 -12.07 24.35 -0.46
N GLN A 23 -11.02 24.17 0.36
CA GLN A 23 -10.82 24.92 1.62
C GLN A 23 -10.39 26.38 1.43
N THR A 24 -9.77 26.75 0.30
CA THR A 24 -9.20 28.10 0.12
C THR A 24 -10.21 29.25 0.04
N LEU A 25 -11.51 28.96 -0.13
CA LEU A 25 -12.56 29.99 -0.07
C LEU A 25 -13.03 30.30 1.36
N HIS A 26 -12.70 29.46 2.34
CA HIS A 26 -13.14 29.62 3.74
C HIS A 26 -12.03 29.87 4.76
N GLU A 27 -10.75 29.67 4.41
CA GLU A 27 -9.64 29.72 5.37
C GLU A 27 -8.72 30.93 5.21
N GLN A 28 -9.30 32.14 5.19
CA GLN A 28 -8.57 33.33 5.64
C GLN A 28 -8.54 33.47 7.18
N GLN A 29 -9.10 32.52 7.94
CA GLN A 29 -9.29 32.70 9.38
C GLN A 29 -8.51 31.76 10.32
N GLN A 30 -7.72 30.79 9.82
CA GLN A 30 -7.06 29.83 10.72
C GLN A 30 -5.59 29.58 10.40
N GLN A 31 -4.82 30.66 10.18
CA GLN A 31 -3.37 30.58 10.01
C GLN A 31 -2.58 30.60 11.34
N GLN A 32 -3.10 29.94 12.39
CA GLN A 32 -2.41 29.84 13.68
C GLN A 32 -2.33 28.42 14.28
N GLN A 33 -2.79 27.37 13.56
CA GLN A 33 -3.00 26.02 14.14
C GLN A 33 -2.29 24.85 13.42
N SER A 34 -1.55 25.09 12.33
CA SER A 34 -1.08 24.04 11.41
C SER A 34 0.27 23.37 11.75
N ASP A 35 1.16 24.01 12.51
CA ASP A 35 2.43 23.35 12.92
C ASP A 35 2.26 22.51 14.20
N ASP A 36 1.24 22.83 15.00
CA ASP A 36 0.78 21.99 16.11
C ASP A 36 0.06 20.74 15.57
N SER A 37 -0.76 20.88 14.50
CA SER A 37 -1.57 19.80 13.96
C SER A 37 -0.78 18.62 13.38
N SER A 38 0.35 18.85 12.70
CA SER A 38 1.18 17.74 12.15
C SER A 38 1.81 16.89 13.26
N LEU A 39 2.31 17.55 14.32
CA LEU A 39 2.89 16.89 15.48
C LEU A 39 1.78 16.27 16.35
N GLN A 40 0.64 16.93 16.47
CA GLN A 40 -0.57 16.47 17.15
C GLN A 40 -1.25 15.31 16.43
N ILE A 41 -1.26 15.26 15.09
CA ILE A 41 -1.78 14.14 14.29
C ILE A 41 -0.83 12.95 14.41
N LYS A 42 0.49 13.15 14.38
CA LYS A 42 1.46 12.07 14.67
C LYS A 42 1.35 11.59 16.11
N HIS A 43 1.16 12.50 17.06
CA HIS A 43 0.97 12.17 18.46
C HIS A 43 -0.37 11.46 18.68
N GLN A 44 -1.44 11.85 17.99
CA GLN A 44 -2.76 11.21 17.99
C GLN A 44 -2.72 9.84 17.30
N HIS A 45 -1.95 9.70 16.23
CA HIS A 45 -1.74 8.42 15.54
C HIS A 45 -0.87 7.47 16.37
N LEU A 46 0.15 7.99 17.06
CA LEU A 46 0.92 7.20 18.02
C LEU A 46 0.06 6.85 19.23
N LEU A 47 -0.77 7.77 19.74
CA LEU A 47 -1.72 7.49 20.81
C LEU A 47 -2.76 6.47 20.39
N SER A 48 -3.35 6.55 19.19
CA SER A 48 -4.33 5.57 18.73
C SER A 48 -3.70 4.21 18.50
N LYS A 49 -2.44 4.17 18.05
CA LYS A 49 -1.69 2.91 17.91
C LYS A 49 -1.26 2.34 19.26
N ILE A 50 -0.87 3.18 20.21
CA ILE A 50 -0.60 2.78 21.60
C ILE A 50 -1.89 2.27 22.22
N GLN A 51 -3.00 2.97 22.07
CA GLN A 51 -4.31 2.59 22.60
C GLN A 51 -4.85 1.30 21.95
N ASN A 52 -4.60 1.07 20.66
CA ASN A 52 -4.91 -0.22 20.01
C ASN A 52 -3.99 -1.36 20.45
N LEU A 53 -2.72 -1.06 20.72
CA LEU A 53 -1.78 -2.05 21.25
C LEU A 53 -2.10 -2.35 22.71
N GLU A 54 -2.46 -1.34 23.50
CA GLU A 54 -2.93 -1.46 24.88
C GLU A 54 -4.24 -2.22 24.94
N SER A 55 -5.23 -1.92 24.08
CA SER A 55 -6.47 -2.71 24.02
C SER A 55 -6.22 -4.16 23.59
N SER A 56 -5.33 -4.39 22.62
CA SER A 56 -4.93 -5.74 22.21
C SER A 56 -4.15 -6.48 23.31
N ILE A 57 -3.32 -5.78 24.09
CA ILE A 57 -2.59 -6.35 25.23
C ILE A 57 -3.55 -6.63 26.38
N ASP A 58 -4.49 -5.74 26.68
CA ASP A 58 -5.52 -5.92 27.71
C ASP A 58 -6.45 -7.07 27.35
N GLU A 59 -6.85 -7.17 26.08
CA GLU A 59 -7.67 -8.28 25.59
C GLU A 59 -6.91 -9.61 25.66
N ARG A 60 -5.64 -9.64 25.22
CA ARG A 60 -4.78 -10.81 25.40
C ARG A 60 -4.53 -11.14 26.87
N SER A 61 -4.38 -10.15 27.74
CA SER A 61 -4.17 -10.35 29.18
C SER A 61 -5.43 -10.89 29.86
N ARG A 62 -6.61 -10.43 29.44
CA ARG A 62 -7.90 -11.00 29.88
C ARG A 62 -8.05 -12.43 29.38
N GLU A 63 -7.71 -12.71 28.13
CA GLU A 63 -7.76 -14.06 27.57
C GLU A 63 -6.80 -15.00 28.32
N ILE A 64 -5.60 -14.53 28.66
CA ILE A 64 -4.63 -15.26 29.48
C ILE A 64 -5.20 -15.49 30.88
N ASN A 65 -5.75 -14.48 31.57
CA ASN A 65 -6.33 -14.65 32.90
C ASN A 65 -7.52 -15.63 32.90
N VAL A 66 -8.36 -15.61 31.86
CA VAL A 66 -9.46 -16.59 31.71
C VAL A 66 -8.91 -18.00 31.49
N LYS A 67 -7.83 -18.15 30.72
CA LYS A 67 -7.15 -19.44 30.53
C LYS A 67 -6.47 -19.90 31.83
N ASP A 68 -5.85 -19.01 32.59
CA ASP A 68 -5.22 -19.31 33.88
C ASP A 68 -6.26 -19.73 34.92
N GLU A 69 -7.42 -19.06 35.00
CA GLU A 69 -8.49 -19.52 35.90
C GLU A 69 -9.07 -20.85 35.47
N ARG A 70 -9.18 -21.10 34.16
CA ARG A 70 -9.59 -22.42 33.66
C ARG A 70 -8.54 -23.48 33.96
N ILE A 71 -7.25 -23.14 33.93
CA ILE A 71 -6.15 -24.03 34.34
C ILE A 71 -6.24 -24.32 35.83
N LYS A 72 -6.41 -23.31 36.69
CA LYS A 72 -6.59 -23.52 38.15
C LYS A 72 -7.80 -24.39 38.46
N GLN A 73 -8.92 -24.21 37.74
CA GLN A 73 -10.09 -25.08 37.88
C GLN A 73 -9.76 -26.52 37.48
N LEU A 74 -9.04 -26.73 36.38
CA LEU A 74 -8.59 -28.06 35.96
C LEU A 74 -7.60 -28.66 36.96
N GLU A 75 -6.68 -27.89 37.52
CA GLU A 75 -5.74 -28.33 38.56
C GLU A 75 -6.44 -28.72 39.86
N MET A 76 -7.44 -27.94 40.30
CA MET A 76 -8.29 -28.27 41.44
C MET A 76 -9.05 -29.58 41.21
N ILE A 77 -9.64 -29.76 40.03
CA ILE A 77 -10.31 -31.01 39.65
C ILE A 77 -9.32 -32.17 39.63
N VAL A 78 -8.12 -31.98 39.07
CA VAL A 78 -7.09 -33.02 39.05
C VAL A 78 -6.62 -33.37 40.46
N LEU A 79 -6.43 -32.37 41.33
CA LEU A 79 -6.06 -32.57 42.74
C LEU A 79 -7.16 -33.33 43.49
N GLU A 80 -8.43 -32.94 43.32
CA GLU A 80 -9.58 -33.62 43.92
C GLU A 80 -9.69 -35.07 43.40
N LYS A 81 -9.55 -35.27 42.09
CA LYS A 81 -9.56 -36.62 41.49
C LYS A 81 -8.37 -37.45 41.97
N SER A 82 -7.18 -36.86 42.10
CA SER A 82 -6.00 -37.52 42.66
C SER A 82 -6.23 -37.92 44.12
N ASN A 83 -6.78 -37.02 44.94
CA ASN A 83 -7.11 -37.30 46.33
C ASN A 83 -8.18 -38.40 46.44
N SER A 84 -9.20 -38.37 45.58
CA SER A 84 -10.21 -39.43 45.51
C SER A 84 -9.61 -40.76 45.06
N LEU A 85 -8.63 -40.74 44.15
CA LEU A 85 -7.91 -41.93 43.70
C LEU A 85 -7.05 -42.47 44.84
N THR A 86 -6.35 -41.63 45.60
CA THR A 86 -5.60 -42.08 46.79
C THR A 86 -6.50 -42.60 47.90
N ALA A 87 -7.68 -42.01 48.10
CA ALA A 87 -8.68 -42.47 49.05
C ALA A 87 -9.24 -43.83 48.62
N LEU A 88 -9.67 -43.96 47.36
CA LEU A 88 -10.10 -45.22 46.77
C LEU A 88 -8.97 -46.26 46.78
N HIS A 89 -7.72 -45.87 46.55
CA HIS A 89 -6.59 -46.77 46.62
C HIS A 89 -6.36 -47.27 48.05
N SER A 90 -6.47 -46.39 49.06
CA SER A 90 -6.40 -46.76 50.47
C SER A 90 -7.60 -47.61 50.91
N GLU A 91 -8.78 -47.37 50.35
CA GLU A 91 -10.00 -48.12 50.58
C GLU A 91 -9.90 -49.51 49.96
N ILE A 92 -9.43 -49.62 48.71
CA ILE A 92 -9.09 -50.89 48.04
C ILE A 92 -8.02 -51.62 48.85
N GLN A 93 -6.98 -50.95 49.34
CA GLN A 93 -5.94 -51.57 50.15
C GLN A 93 -6.49 -52.02 51.53
N SER A 94 -7.49 -51.32 52.06
CA SER A 94 -8.21 -51.69 53.30
C SER A 94 -9.20 -52.85 53.08
N LEU A 95 -9.84 -52.91 51.91
CA LEU A 95 -10.74 -53.98 51.48
C LEU A 95 -9.96 -55.23 51.11
N GLN A 96 -8.80 -55.09 50.49
CA GLN A 96 -7.82 -56.16 50.23
C GLN A 96 -7.18 -56.68 51.53
N LYS A 97 -7.15 -55.86 52.59
CA LYS A 97 -6.79 -56.27 53.97
C LYS A 97 -7.98 -56.83 54.78
N LYS A 98 -9.22 -56.61 54.32
CA LYS A 98 -10.47 -57.20 54.84
C LYS A 98 -10.99 -58.35 53.99
N GLU A 99 -10.23 -58.79 52.98
CA GLU A 99 -10.55 -59.96 52.16
C GLU A 99 -10.13 -61.25 52.89
N SER A 100 -10.67 -61.40 54.10
CA SER A 100 -10.90 -62.69 54.70
C SER A 100 -12.31 -62.66 55.30
N VAL A 101 -13.20 -63.38 54.62
CA VAL A 101 -14.44 -63.97 55.15
C VAL A 101 -15.62 -63.00 55.36
N TYR A 102 -16.44 -62.79 54.32
CA TYR A 102 -17.72 -63.51 54.12
C TYR A 102 -18.36 -63.06 52.81
N ALA A 103 -18.61 -64.01 51.92
CA ALA A 103 -19.33 -63.81 50.67
C ALA A 103 -20.84 -63.86 50.89
N LYS A 104 -21.54 -63.25 49.92
CA LYS A 104 -22.98 -63.25 49.62
C LYS A 104 -23.73 -62.02 50.13
N GLU A 105 -24.33 -61.33 49.16
CA GLU A 105 -25.25 -60.17 49.25
C GLU A 105 -24.70 -58.78 48.86
N VAL A 106 -23.62 -58.68 48.07
CA VAL A 106 -23.25 -57.43 47.33
C VAL A 106 -22.86 -57.71 45.87
N GLU A 107 -23.28 -58.84 45.29
CA GLU A 107 -22.98 -59.16 43.88
C GLU A 107 -23.99 -58.50 42.90
N GLY A 108 -25.19 -58.15 43.36
CA GLY A 108 -26.24 -57.56 42.50
C GLY A 108 -25.99 -56.11 42.10
N GLU A 109 -25.58 -55.25 43.04
CA GLU A 109 -25.32 -53.83 42.75
C GLU A 109 -23.97 -53.57 42.06
N ALA A 110 -22.97 -54.40 42.34
CA ALA A 110 -21.67 -54.30 41.68
C ALA A 110 -21.74 -54.71 40.20
N LEU A 111 -22.52 -55.76 39.88
CA LEU A 111 -22.72 -56.20 38.50
C LEU A 111 -23.57 -55.22 37.68
N THR A 112 -24.58 -54.57 38.27
CA THR A 112 -25.37 -53.55 37.57
C THR A 112 -24.56 -52.28 37.32
N ARG A 113 -23.81 -51.77 38.31
CA ARG A 113 -22.89 -50.63 38.12
C ARG A 113 -21.78 -50.94 37.11
N ALA A 114 -21.22 -52.16 37.12
CA ALA A 114 -20.23 -52.58 36.14
C ALA A 114 -20.81 -52.65 34.72
N SER A 115 -22.05 -53.12 34.56
CA SER A 115 -22.74 -53.16 33.25
C SER A 115 -23.07 -51.76 32.71
N GLU A 116 -23.36 -50.81 33.58
CA GLU A 116 -23.67 -49.43 33.22
C GLU A 116 -22.40 -48.65 32.86
N LEU A 117 -21.31 -48.85 33.62
CA LEU A 117 -19.98 -48.33 33.27
C LEU A 117 -19.46 -48.92 31.95
N ALA A 118 -19.68 -50.20 31.68
CA ALA A 118 -19.31 -50.82 30.40
C ALA A 118 -20.02 -50.15 29.21
N LYS A 119 -21.32 -49.85 29.33
CA LYS A 119 -22.08 -49.11 28.31
C LYS A 119 -21.55 -47.69 28.10
N GLN A 120 -21.13 -47.00 29.16
CA GLN A 120 -20.51 -45.68 29.04
C GLN A 120 -19.16 -45.75 28.32
N VAL A 121 -18.34 -46.75 28.63
CA VAL A 121 -17.06 -46.98 27.95
C VAL A 121 -17.27 -47.28 26.46
N ASP A 122 -18.27 -48.10 26.12
CA ASP A 122 -18.58 -48.40 24.71
C ASP A 122 -19.08 -47.17 23.94
N ASN A 123 -19.93 -46.34 24.56
CA ASN A 123 -20.37 -45.07 23.98
C ASN A 123 -19.21 -44.08 23.78
N LEU A 124 -18.32 -43.94 24.77
CA LEU A 124 -17.14 -43.09 24.65
C LEU A 124 -16.19 -43.59 23.56
N LYS A 125 -16.02 -44.91 23.43
CA LYS A 125 -15.20 -45.54 22.39
C LYS A 125 -15.78 -45.27 20.99
N ALA A 126 -17.10 -45.29 20.83
CA ALA A 126 -17.77 -44.95 19.59
C ALA A 126 -17.65 -43.46 19.23
N GLU A 127 -17.71 -42.55 20.21
CA GLU A 127 -17.51 -41.12 19.94
C GLU A 127 -16.04 -40.81 19.62
N ILE A 128 -15.08 -41.47 20.28
CA ILE A 128 -13.65 -41.35 19.95
C ILE A 128 -13.36 -41.81 18.52
N SER A 129 -13.92 -42.93 18.07
CA SER A 129 -13.72 -43.41 16.69
C SER A 129 -14.31 -42.44 15.67
N LYS A 130 -15.48 -41.86 15.95
CA LYS A 130 -16.11 -40.83 15.12
C LYS A 130 -15.30 -39.52 15.08
N GLN A 131 -14.67 -39.12 16.18
CA GLN A 131 -13.79 -37.95 16.20
C GLN A 131 -12.48 -38.21 15.45
N ASN A 132 -11.94 -39.42 15.53
CA ASN A 132 -10.73 -39.80 14.79
C ASN A 132 -10.95 -39.75 13.27
N THR A 133 -12.08 -40.24 12.76
CA THR A 133 -12.38 -40.15 11.31
C THR A 133 -12.53 -38.70 10.83
N LYS A 134 -13.14 -37.83 11.64
CA LYS A 134 -13.20 -36.38 11.35
C LYS A 134 -11.81 -35.75 11.34
N LYS A 135 -10.94 -36.13 12.29
CA LYS A 135 -9.54 -35.67 12.35
C LYS A 135 -8.78 -36.06 11.09
N GLU A 136 -8.86 -37.32 10.66
CA GLU A 136 -8.23 -37.80 9.42
C GLU A 136 -8.72 -37.04 8.18
N ALA A 137 -10.03 -36.77 8.09
CA ALA A 137 -10.59 -35.97 7.00
C ALA A 137 -10.08 -34.52 6.99
N LEU A 138 -9.88 -33.92 8.17
CA LEU A 138 -9.28 -32.59 8.30
C LEU A 138 -7.79 -32.59 7.96
N GLU A 139 -7.02 -33.59 8.41
CA GLU A 139 -5.61 -33.75 8.05
C GLU A 139 -5.41 -33.92 6.54
N ALA A 140 -6.27 -34.70 5.88
CA ALA A 140 -6.26 -34.82 4.42
C ALA A 140 -6.50 -33.47 3.72
N ARG A 141 -7.43 -32.65 4.23
CA ARG A 141 -7.70 -31.30 3.69
C ARG A 141 -6.52 -30.36 3.91
N ILE A 142 -5.87 -30.43 5.07
CA ILE A 142 -4.67 -29.63 5.38
C ILE A 142 -3.55 -30.01 4.41
N ASN A 143 -3.27 -31.31 4.22
CA ASN A 143 -2.25 -31.78 3.29
C ASN A 143 -2.50 -31.32 1.84
N VAL A 144 -3.75 -31.30 1.39
CA VAL A 144 -4.12 -30.77 0.07
C VAL A 144 -3.91 -29.25 -0.01
N ALA A 145 -4.29 -28.51 1.03
CA ALA A 145 -4.06 -27.07 1.10
C ALA A 145 -2.57 -26.72 1.11
N GLU A 146 -1.75 -27.45 1.86
CA GLU A 146 -0.29 -27.28 1.90
C GLU A 146 0.36 -27.50 0.54
N LYS A 147 -0.05 -28.54 -0.20
CA LYS A 147 0.42 -28.77 -1.57
C LYS A 147 0.07 -27.62 -2.51
N ARG A 148 -1.15 -27.07 -2.41
CA ARG A 148 -1.57 -25.89 -3.21
C ARG A 148 -0.76 -24.64 -2.84
N ILE A 149 -0.50 -24.42 -1.55
CA ILE A 149 0.35 -23.31 -1.09
C ILE A 149 1.77 -23.45 -1.65
N ALA A 150 2.35 -24.65 -1.63
CA ALA A 150 3.66 -24.90 -2.20
C ALA A 150 3.69 -24.63 -3.72
N GLU A 151 2.67 -25.05 -4.47
CA GLU A 151 2.56 -24.79 -5.90
C GLU A 151 2.44 -23.29 -6.22
N LEU A 152 1.61 -22.57 -5.45
CA LEU A 152 1.45 -21.11 -5.59
C LEU A 152 2.75 -20.36 -5.27
N ASN A 153 3.51 -20.82 -4.27
CA ASN A 153 4.82 -20.25 -3.94
C ASN A 153 5.82 -20.40 -5.10
N VAL A 154 5.86 -21.57 -5.76
CA VAL A 154 6.72 -21.77 -6.94
C VAL A 154 6.29 -20.87 -8.10
N LYS A 155 4.98 -20.70 -8.34
CA LYS A 155 4.46 -19.78 -9.36
C LYS A 155 4.82 -18.33 -9.05
N LEU A 156 4.73 -17.92 -7.79
CA LEU A 156 5.09 -16.57 -7.33
C LEU A 156 6.58 -16.31 -7.54
N GLU A 157 7.45 -17.26 -7.24
CA GLU A 157 8.90 -17.12 -7.45
C GLU A 157 9.23 -16.97 -8.94
N LYS A 158 8.57 -17.74 -9.82
CA LYS A 158 8.72 -17.60 -11.28
C LYS A 158 8.30 -16.22 -11.77
N LEU A 159 7.14 -15.72 -11.32
CA LEU A 159 6.66 -14.38 -11.69
C LEU A 159 7.60 -13.29 -11.18
N GLN A 160 8.17 -13.45 -9.99
CA GLN A 160 9.13 -12.50 -9.45
C GLN A 160 10.41 -12.45 -10.30
N LYS A 161 10.92 -13.60 -10.77
CA LYS A 161 12.08 -13.64 -11.68
C LYS A 161 11.80 -12.93 -13.00
N VAL A 162 10.65 -13.21 -13.64
CA VAL A 162 10.25 -12.54 -14.89
C VAL A 162 10.10 -11.03 -14.70
N ASN A 163 9.55 -10.58 -13.57
CA ASN A 163 9.41 -9.16 -13.26
C ASN A 163 10.78 -8.46 -13.15
N GLU A 164 11.74 -9.05 -12.42
CA GLU A 164 13.09 -8.48 -12.31
C GLU A 164 13.81 -8.46 -13.68
N GLU A 165 13.63 -9.49 -14.52
CA GLU A 165 14.16 -9.50 -15.89
C GLU A 165 13.55 -8.39 -16.76
N GLN A 166 12.22 -8.19 -16.69
CA GLN A 166 11.54 -7.12 -17.42
C GLN A 166 12.00 -5.74 -16.95
N LYS A 167 12.19 -5.56 -15.65
CA LYS A 167 12.69 -4.31 -15.07
C LYS A 167 14.09 -3.96 -15.58
N ILE A 168 14.98 -4.95 -15.69
CA ILE A 168 16.33 -4.75 -16.25
C ILE A 168 16.23 -4.38 -17.73
N ARG A 169 15.35 -5.04 -18.51
CA ARG A 169 15.14 -4.71 -19.93
C ARG A 169 14.63 -3.28 -20.11
N ILE A 170 13.64 -2.87 -19.33
CA ILE A 170 13.07 -1.51 -19.36
C ILE A 170 14.16 -0.49 -19.05
N HIS A 171 14.93 -0.70 -17.99
CA HIS A 171 16.01 0.21 -17.62
C HIS A 171 17.07 0.35 -18.72
N ASN A 172 17.44 -0.75 -19.38
CA ASN A 172 18.39 -0.72 -20.48
C ASN A 172 17.83 0.04 -21.70
N THR A 173 16.54 -0.13 -22.01
CA THR A 173 15.88 0.61 -23.11
C THR A 173 15.72 2.09 -22.79
N GLU A 174 15.42 2.45 -21.54
CA GLU A 174 15.37 3.85 -21.09
C GLU A 174 16.73 4.53 -21.21
N ASN A 175 17.80 3.86 -20.78
CA ASN A 175 19.16 4.39 -20.92
C ASN A 175 19.57 4.57 -22.39
N ALA A 176 19.17 3.64 -23.26
CA ALA A 176 19.42 3.76 -24.70
C ALA A 176 18.64 4.92 -25.32
N LEU A 177 17.38 5.10 -24.92
CA LEU A 177 16.53 6.21 -25.36
C LEU A 177 17.10 7.56 -24.91
N GLN A 178 17.52 7.68 -23.65
CA GLN A 178 18.11 8.90 -23.11
C GLN A 178 19.37 9.30 -23.88
N LYS A 179 20.26 8.34 -24.20
CA LYS A 179 21.44 8.61 -25.03
C LYS A 179 21.07 9.09 -26.43
N ALA A 180 20.07 8.47 -27.06
CA ALA A 180 19.60 8.90 -28.38
C ALA A 180 18.98 10.31 -28.34
N GLU A 181 18.28 10.67 -27.26
CA GLU A 181 17.74 12.02 -27.05
C GLU A 181 18.83 13.05 -26.83
N GLU A 182 19.85 12.74 -26.02
CA GLU A 182 21.02 13.58 -25.80
C GLU A 182 21.79 13.83 -27.11
N GLU A 183 22.01 12.78 -27.90
CA GLU A 183 22.64 12.90 -29.23
C GLU A 183 21.80 13.76 -30.18
N ARG A 184 20.48 13.59 -30.20
CA ARG A 184 19.58 14.41 -31.02
C ARG A 184 19.64 15.89 -30.62
N ILE A 185 19.64 16.20 -29.33
CA ILE A 185 19.74 17.57 -28.82
C ILE A 185 21.09 18.16 -29.22
N ARG A 186 22.19 17.41 -29.06
CA ARG A 186 23.53 17.84 -29.46
C ARG A 186 23.60 18.14 -30.96
N LEU A 187 23.05 17.27 -31.81
CA LEU A 187 23.00 17.49 -33.25
C LEU A 187 22.20 18.74 -33.63
N ARG A 188 21.07 18.99 -32.96
CA ARG A 188 20.28 20.22 -33.17
C ARG A 188 21.01 21.48 -32.76
N LEU A 189 21.70 21.45 -31.62
CA LEU A 189 22.49 22.59 -31.15
C LEU A 189 23.67 22.87 -32.10
N ASN A 190 24.35 21.82 -32.57
CA ASN A 190 25.41 21.95 -33.57
C ASN A 190 24.85 22.53 -34.88
N ALA A 191 23.72 22.04 -35.38
CA ALA A 191 23.09 22.57 -36.59
C ALA A 191 22.70 24.05 -36.44
N ALA A 192 22.12 24.42 -35.29
CA ALA A 192 21.77 25.81 -34.98
C ALA A 192 23.00 26.72 -34.82
N ARG A 193 24.12 26.17 -34.33
CA ARG A 193 25.40 26.88 -34.26
C ARG A 193 25.95 27.13 -35.66
N TYR A 194 26.05 26.09 -36.48
CA TYR A 194 26.52 26.22 -37.86
C TYR A 194 25.62 27.13 -38.69
N SER A 195 24.30 27.12 -38.48
CA SER A 195 23.40 28.04 -39.19
C SER A 195 23.66 29.49 -38.81
N LYS A 196 23.96 29.79 -37.54
CA LYS A 196 24.31 31.14 -37.08
C LYS A 196 25.69 31.59 -37.58
N GLU A 197 26.69 30.71 -37.49
CA GLU A 197 28.02 30.99 -38.05
C GLU A 197 27.92 31.25 -39.57
N LEU A 198 27.04 30.53 -40.27
CA LEU A 198 26.79 30.74 -41.69
C LEU A 198 26.04 32.06 -41.95
N GLU A 199 25.06 32.43 -41.12
CA GLU A 199 24.33 33.70 -41.21
C GLU A 199 25.26 34.92 -40.99
N GLU A 200 26.11 34.88 -39.96
CA GLU A 200 27.10 35.94 -39.68
C GLU A 200 28.14 36.10 -40.80
N VAL A 201 28.57 34.99 -41.40
CA VAL A 201 29.51 35.01 -42.52
C VAL A 201 28.81 35.40 -43.83
N HIS A 202 27.53 35.05 -44.01
CA HIS A 202 26.76 35.35 -45.23
C HIS A 202 26.55 36.85 -45.46
N ASP A 203 26.42 37.65 -44.40
CA ASP A 203 26.20 39.10 -44.50
C ASP A 203 27.41 39.88 -45.06
N SER A 204 28.59 39.25 -45.19
CA SER A 204 29.79 39.94 -45.70
C SER A 204 30.72 39.10 -46.58
N TRP A 205 30.43 37.81 -46.83
CA TRP A 205 31.36 36.89 -47.51
C TRP A 205 30.96 36.44 -48.92
N LEU A 206 29.96 37.01 -49.58
CA LEU A 206 29.67 36.65 -50.97
C LEU A 206 30.21 37.72 -51.93
N PRO A 207 31.44 37.54 -52.47
CA PRO A 207 31.92 38.34 -53.58
C PRO A 207 30.90 38.34 -54.72
N SER A 208 30.71 39.49 -55.37
CA SER A 208 29.84 39.66 -56.53
C SER A 208 30.12 38.66 -57.67
N TRP A 209 31.36 38.15 -57.77
CA TRP A 209 31.74 37.10 -58.72
C TRP A 209 31.27 35.68 -58.34
N PHE A 210 30.99 35.41 -57.06
CA PHE A 210 30.46 34.14 -56.54
C PHE A 210 28.92 34.09 -56.57
N ALA A 211 28.25 35.24 -56.61
CA ALA A 211 26.78 35.31 -56.70
C ALA A 211 26.24 34.76 -58.03
N VAL A 212 26.98 34.91 -59.14
CA VAL A 212 26.54 34.51 -60.49
C VAL A 212 26.55 32.99 -60.69
N PRO A 213 27.59 32.22 -60.28
CA PRO A 213 27.54 30.75 -60.29
C PRO A 213 26.55 30.14 -59.30
N LEU A 214 26.27 30.82 -58.17
CA LEU A 214 25.35 30.34 -57.14
C LEU A 214 23.91 30.24 -57.67
N PHE A 215 23.50 31.15 -58.54
CA PHE A 215 22.21 31.08 -59.24
C PHE A 215 22.10 29.84 -60.14
N HIS A 216 23.19 29.44 -60.81
CA HIS A 216 23.21 28.23 -61.63
C HIS A 216 23.20 26.95 -60.78
N TYR A 217 23.96 26.90 -59.68
CA TYR A 217 23.90 25.75 -58.76
C TYR A 217 22.55 25.65 -58.04
N GLN A 218 21.96 26.78 -57.65
CA GLN A 218 20.63 26.82 -57.07
C GLN A 218 19.57 26.34 -58.06
N SER A 219 19.67 26.71 -59.34
CA SER A 219 18.74 26.18 -60.36
C SER A 219 18.92 24.68 -60.58
N VAL A 220 20.15 24.16 -60.57
CA VAL A 220 20.44 22.71 -60.67
C VAL A 220 19.91 21.96 -59.44
N LEU A 221 20.09 22.49 -58.23
CA LEU A 221 19.56 21.87 -57.01
C LEU A 221 18.04 21.92 -56.95
N VAL A 222 17.42 23.03 -57.34
CA VAL A 222 15.96 23.18 -57.40
C VAL A 222 15.37 22.25 -58.47
N THR A 223 16.02 22.12 -59.64
CA THR A 223 15.58 21.18 -60.68
C THR A 223 15.74 19.73 -60.22
N HIS A 224 16.88 19.36 -59.62
CA HIS A 224 17.10 18.01 -59.10
C HIS A 224 16.16 17.67 -57.92
N TRP A 225 15.88 18.63 -57.05
CA TRP A 225 14.88 18.51 -55.98
C TRP A 225 13.49 18.28 -56.54
N ASN A 226 13.09 19.03 -57.57
CA ASN A 226 11.79 18.85 -58.21
C ASN A 226 11.68 17.52 -58.96
N VAL A 227 12.76 17.02 -59.56
CA VAL A 227 12.76 15.76 -60.31
C VAL A 227 12.79 14.53 -59.38
N TYR A 228 13.58 14.56 -58.30
CA TYR A 228 13.80 13.37 -57.46
C TYR A 228 13.32 13.52 -56.01
N GLY A 229 13.54 14.69 -55.39
CA GLY A 229 13.23 14.92 -53.98
C GLY A 229 11.74 15.06 -53.68
N ARG A 230 11.05 15.90 -54.45
CA ARG A 230 9.61 16.18 -54.30
C ARG A 230 8.75 14.91 -54.49
N PRO A 231 8.95 14.08 -55.53
CA PRO A 231 8.17 12.86 -55.69
C PRO A 231 8.40 11.86 -54.55
N ALA A 232 9.64 11.72 -54.06
CA ALA A 232 9.94 10.84 -52.93
C ALA A 232 9.23 11.29 -51.64
N LEU A 233 9.20 12.60 -51.36
CA LEU A 233 8.45 13.14 -50.23
C LEU A 233 6.94 12.97 -50.41
N ASP A 234 6.39 13.24 -51.58
CA ASP A 234 4.96 13.08 -51.86
C ASP A 234 4.51 11.63 -51.66
N ILE A 235 5.32 10.64 -52.07
CA ILE A 235 5.07 9.21 -51.81
C ILE A 235 5.03 8.91 -50.30
N THR A 236 5.95 9.48 -49.51
CA THR A 236 5.96 9.26 -48.05
C THR A 236 4.75 9.90 -47.37
N VAL A 237 4.39 11.11 -47.78
CA VAL A 237 3.20 11.83 -47.27
C VAL A 237 1.94 11.06 -47.62
N GLN A 238 1.82 10.55 -48.85
CA GLN A 238 0.69 9.74 -49.28
C GLN A 238 0.58 8.44 -48.45
N LYS A 239 1.69 7.74 -48.20
CA LYS A 239 1.69 6.55 -47.33
C LYS A 239 1.27 6.87 -45.89
N VAL A 240 1.70 8.01 -45.34
CA VAL A 240 1.29 8.46 -44.01
C VAL A 240 -0.21 8.77 -43.99
N LEU A 241 -0.76 9.41 -45.02
CA LEU A 241 -2.20 9.67 -45.12
C LEU A 241 -3.02 8.39 -45.30
N GLU A 242 -2.55 7.43 -46.10
CA GLU A 242 -3.20 6.14 -46.29
C GLU A 242 -3.22 5.30 -45.00
N THR A 243 -2.11 5.30 -44.24
CA THR A 243 -2.04 4.60 -42.94
C THR A 243 -2.93 5.26 -41.90
N GLN A 244 -2.98 6.60 -41.84
CA GLN A 244 -3.92 7.34 -41.00
C GLN A 244 -5.38 7.00 -41.35
N ALA A 245 -5.72 6.92 -42.65
CA ALA A 245 -7.06 6.55 -43.09
C ALA A 245 -7.42 5.10 -42.71
N LYS A 246 -6.46 4.16 -42.80
CA LYS A 246 -6.65 2.78 -42.35
C LYS A 246 -6.89 2.69 -40.84
N VAL A 247 -6.10 3.41 -40.04
CA VAL A 247 -6.28 3.48 -38.57
C VAL A 247 -7.63 4.10 -38.22
N ARG A 248 -8.07 5.14 -38.92
CA ARG A 248 -9.41 5.74 -38.74
C ARG A 248 -10.54 4.75 -39.07
N LYS A 249 -10.42 3.98 -40.15
CA LYS A 249 -11.41 2.95 -40.51
C LYS A 249 -11.46 1.81 -39.49
N TRP A 250 -10.30 1.40 -38.96
CA TRP A 250 -10.22 0.38 -37.91
C TRP A 250 -10.80 0.86 -36.57
N ALA A 251 -10.54 2.11 -36.18
CA ALA A 251 -10.96 2.64 -34.88
C ALA A 251 -12.47 2.95 -34.78
N ARG A 252 -13.11 3.39 -35.86
CA ARG A 252 -14.54 3.73 -35.88
C ARG A 252 -15.47 2.66 -35.27
N PRO A 253 -15.45 1.39 -35.72
CA PRO A 253 -16.37 0.38 -35.19
C PRO A 253 -16.14 0.10 -33.70
N HIS A 254 -14.90 0.19 -33.20
CA HIS A 254 -14.58 -0.04 -31.80
C HIS A 254 -15.05 1.12 -30.89
N ILE A 255 -15.00 2.35 -31.40
CA ILE A 255 -15.53 3.53 -30.69
C ILE A 255 -17.06 3.49 -30.66
N ASP A 256 -17.69 3.12 -31.78
CA ASP A 256 -19.14 2.98 -31.86
C ASP A 256 -19.65 1.85 -30.95
N ASP A 257 -18.97 0.70 -30.89
CA ASP A 257 -19.30 -0.39 -29.96
C ASP A 257 -19.14 0.03 -28.49
N LEU A 258 -18.10 0.81 -28.16
CA LEU A 258 -17.91 1.36 -26.82
C LEU A 258 -19.09 2.24 -26.40
N HIS A 259 -19.48 3.18 -27.27
CA HIS A 259 -20.57 4.11 -26.98
C HIS A 259 -21.93 3.44 -26.93
N THR A 260 -22.21 2.49 -27.83
CA THR A 260 -23.55 1.92 -28.00
C THR A 260 -23.80 0.69 -27.13
N LYS A 261 -22.80 -0.15 -26.86
CA LYS A 261 -22.99 -1.42 -26.12
C LYS A 261 -22.41 -1.37 -24.71
N TRP A 262 -21.17 -0.90 -24.57
CA TRP A 262 -20.45 -1.01 -23.31
C TRP A 262 -20.86 0.03 -22.28
N ILE A 263 -20.95 1.31 -22.67
CA ILE A 263 -21.35 2.39 -21.75
C ILE A 263 -22.75 2.14 -21.15
N PRO A 264 -23.79 1.79 -21.92
CA PRO A 264 -25.11 1.50 -21.36
C PRO A 264 -25.11 0.25 -20.48
N SER A 265 -24.43 -0.83 -20.90
CA SER A 265 -24.39 -2.08 -20.13
C SER A 265 -23.73 -1.92 -18.76
N ILE A 266 -22.63 -1.16 -18.69
CA ILE A 266 -21.97 -0.84 -17.42
C ILE A 266 -22.89 0.00 -16.52
N LYS A 267 -23.62 0.96 -17.11
CA LYS A 267 -24.56 1.81 -16.38
C LYS A 267 -25.70 0.98 -15.77
N ASP A 268 -26.27 0.05 -16.52
CA ASP A 268 -27.36 -0.82 -16.06
C ASP A 268 -26.88 -1.83 -14.99
N GLN A 269 -25.69 -2.40 -15.17
CA GLN A 269 -25.07 -3.26 -14.15
C GLN A 269 -24.76 -2.51 -12.86
N TRP A 270 -24.32 -1.25 -12.95
CA TRP A 270 -24.09 -0.43 -11.78
C TRP A 270 -25.40 -0.08 -11.07
N LEU A 271 -26.43 0.29 -11.82
CA LEU A 271 -27.73 0.65 -11.27
C LEU A 271 -28.40 -0.53 -10.57
N THR A 272 -28.33 -1.73 -11.15
CA THR A 272 -28.83 -2.98 -10.54
C THR A 272 -28.05 -3.39 -9.30
N PHE A 273 -26.73 -3.16 -9.28
CA PHE A 273 -25.91 -3.41 -8.10
C PHE A 273 -26.29 -2.46 -6.95
N VAL A 274 -26.47 -1.17 -7.24
CA VAL A 274 -26.87 -0.17 -6.24
C VAL A 274 -28.25 -0.48 -5.67
N THR A 275 -29.25 -0.76 -6.52
CA THR A 275 -30.62 -1.09 -6.05
C THR A 275 -30.68 -2.37 -5.23
N ASN A 276 -29.88 -3.38 -5.58
CA ASN A 276 -29.82 -4.63 -4.80
C ASN A 276 -29.11 -4.49 -3.46
N THR A 277 -28.14 -3.56 -3.35
CA THR A 277 -27.32 -3.41 -2.14
C THR A 277 -27.90 -2.39 -1.15
N GLU A 278 -28.68 -1.42 -1.63
CA GLU A 278 -29.34 -0.40 -0.82
C GLU A 278 -30.14 -0.95 0.39
N PRO A 279 -31.03 -1.94 0.25
CA PRO A 279 -31.79 -2.45 1.40
C PRO A 279 -30.90 -3.14 2.45
N TYR A 280 -29.79 -3.77 2.05
CA TYR A 280 -28.86 -4.41 2.99
C TYR A 280 -28.06 -3.39 3.78
N VAL A 281 -27.63 -2.30 3.12
CA VAL A 281 -26.94 -1.20 3.79
C VAL A 281 -27.90 -0.53 4.78
N GLN A 282 -29.14 -0.25 4.37
CA GLN A 282 -30.16 0.34 5.24
C GLN A 282 -30.46 -0.55 6.47
N LEU A 283 -30.62 -1.86 6.26
CA LEU A 283 -30.85 -2.83 7.34
C LEU A 283 -29.66 -2.92 8.33
N LEU A 284 -28.42 -2.92 7.81
CA LEU A 284 -27.23 -2.91 8.66
C LEU A 284 -27.12 -1.60 9.44
N THR A 285 -27.41 -0.47 8.81
CA THR A 285 -27.40 0.83 9.50
C THR A 285 -28.47 0.92 10.59
N SER A 286 -29.70 0.45 10.35
CA SER A 286 -30.74 0.48 11.39
C SER A 286 -30.39 -0.43 12.55
N LYS A 287 -29.97 -1.68 12.27
CA LYS A 287 -29.64 -2.65 13.32
C LYS A 287 -28.42 -2.25 14.14
N THR A 288 -27.43 -1.60 13.53
CA THR A 288 -26.26 -1.09 14.25
C THR A 288 -26.61 0.09 15.14
N VAL A 289 -27.48 1.00 14.69
CA VAL A 289 -27.97 2.12 15.51
C VAL A 289 -28.82 1.62 16.69
N GLU A 290 -29.69 0.62 16.48
CA GLU A 290 -30.48 0.01 17.55
C GLU A 290 -29.59 -0.65 18.60
N MET A 291 -28.65 -1.53 18.19
CA MET A 291 -27.72 -2.16 19.11
C MET A 291 -26.84 -1.13 19.85
N TYR A 292 -26.40 -0.07 19.17
CA TYR A 292 -25.65 1.01 19.81
C TYR A 292 -26.48 1.72 20.89
N ASN A 293 -27.73 2.06 20.61
CA ASN A 293 -28.60 2.72 21.59
C ASN A 293 -28.94 1.82 22.78
N GLU A 294 -29.12 0.51 22.57
CA GLU A 294 -29.33 -0.46 23.65
C GLU A 294 -28.09 -0.62 24.53
N THR A 295 -26.91 -0.73 23.91
CA THR A 295 -25.65 -0.82 24.62
C THR A 295 -25.34 0.47 25.38
N GLU A 296 -25.59 1.64 24.80
CA GLU A 296 -25.47 2.93 25.51
C GLU A 296 -26.37 2.97 26.74
N LYS A 297 -27.66 2.60 26.60
CA LYS A 297 -28.61 2.55 27.73
C LYS A 297 -28.15 1.60 28.84
N SER A 298 -27.64 0.42 28.46
CA SER A 298 -27.15 -0.58 29.42
C SER A 298 -25.85 -0.15 30.11
N LEU A 299 -24.93 0.49 29.37
CA LEU A 299 -23.62 0.88 29.89
C LEU A 299 -23.67 2.18 30.70
N ARG A 300 -24.62 3.07 30.46
CA ARG A 300 -24.77 4.35 31.17
C ARG A 300 -24.68 4.24 32.69
N PRO A 301 -25.44 3.35 33.39
CA PRO A 301 -25.33 3.21 34.84
C PRO A 301 -23.97 2.68 35.31
N HIS A 302 -23.32 1.82 34.53
CA HIS A 302 -21.98 1.29 34.85
C HIS A 302 -20.90 2.36 34.69
N ILE A 303 -20.98 3.17 33.64
CA ILE A 303 -20.08 4.31 33.42
C ILE A 303 -20.22 5.33 34.54
N THR A 304 -21.45 5.66 34.95
CA THR A 304 -21.64 6.60 36.07
C THR A 304 -21.12 6.03 37.38
N ASN A 305 -21.28 4.72 37.63
CA ASN A 305 -20.74 4.08 38.83
C ASN A 305 -19.19 4.04 38.84
N ILE A 306 -18.58 3.80 37.68
CA ILE A 306 -17.12 3.86 37.56
C ILE A 306 -16.62 5.29 37.78
N GLN A 307 -17.32 6.29 37.22
CA GLN A 307 -16.99 7.70 37.42
C GLN A 307 -17.09 8.11 38.90
N THR A 308 -18.14 7.71 39.60
CA THR A 308 -18.29 8.01 41.03
C THR A 308 -17.23 7.31 41.89
N LEU A 309 -16.80 6.11 41.51
CA LEU A 309 -15.71 5.40 42.20
C LEU A 309 -14.34 6.03 41.94
N LEU A 310 -14.07 6.52 40.72
CA LEU A 310 -12.77 7.11 40.37
C LEU A 310 -12.63 8.55 40.83
N ASP A 311 -13.71 9.31 40.94
CA ASP A 311 -13.72 10.71 41.36
C ASP A 311 -12.90 11.03 42.63
N PRO A 312 -13.01 10.27 43.74
CA PRO A 312 -12.19 10.52 44.93
C PRO A 312 -10.69 10.29 44.66
N TYR A 313 -10.33 9.23 43.91
CA TYR A 313 -8.94 8.94 43.54
C TYR A 313 -8.35 10.00 42.62
N ILE A 314 -9.13 10.50 41.65
CA ILE A 314 -8.71 11.59 40.75
C ILE A 314 -8.51 12.88 41.56
N LYS A 315 -9.39 13.19 42.52
CA LYS A 315 -9.24 14.36 43.40
C LYS A 315 -7.97 14.25 44.26
N GLU A 316 -7.66 13.06 44.75
CA GLU A 316 -6.46 12.81 45.54
C GLU A 316 -5.18 12.88 44.70
N ALA A 317 -5.14 12.21 43.54
CA ALA A 317 -4.06 12.34 42.57
C ALA A 317 -3.85 13.79 42.12
N LYS A 318 -4.93 14.56 41.95
CA LYS A 318 -4.86 16.00 41.64
C LYS A 318 -4.26 16.80 42.80
N LYS A 319 -4.53 16.46 44.07
CA LYS A 319 -3.85 17.09 45.21
C LYS A 319 -2.35 16.83 45.19
N PHE A 320 -1.93 15.60 44.88
CA PHE A 320 -0.51 15.23 44.82
C PHE A 320 0.23 15.83 43.63
N THR A 321 -0.38 15.85 42.44
CA THR A 321 0.28 16.28 41.20
C THR A 321 0.33 17.81 41.03
N LYS A 322 -0.67 18.53 41.53
CA LYS A 322 -0.77 19.99 41.40
C LYS A 322 0.45 20.77 41.91
N PRO A 323 1.07 20.47 43.08
CA PRO A 323 2.29 21.16 43.51
C PRO A 323 3.48 20.91 42.56
N TYR A 324 3.65 19.68 42.05
CA TYR A 324 4.74 19.36 41.11
C TYR A 324 4.55 20.03 39.75
N ILE A 325 3.32 20.04 39.22
CA ILE A 325 2.99 20.76 37.98
C ILE A 325 3.23 22.27 38.15
N ASN A 326 2.87 22.83 39.30
CA ASN A 326 3.13 24.23 39.61
C ASN A 326 4.64 24.53 39.73
N GLN A 327 5.42 23.61 40.31
CA GLN A 327 6.87 23.75 40.43
C GLN A 327 7.57 23.63 39.07
N LEU A 328 7.14 22.68 38.22
CA LEU A 328 7.60 22.57 36.83
C LEU A 328 7.24 23.81 36.03
N SER A 329 6.02 24.33 36.16
CA SER A 329 5.59 25.58 35.51
C SER A 329 6.44 26.77 35.97
N LYS A 330 6.72 26.89 37.27
CA LYS A 330 7.53 27.99 37.84
C LYS A 330 9.00 27.92 37.43
N THR A 331 9.55 26.71 37.30
CA THR A 331 10.96 26.48 36.92
C THR A 331 11.16 26.58 35.41
N LEU A 332 10.34 25.89 34.60
CA LEU A 332 10.47 25.89 33.15
C LEU A 332 9.85 27.13 32.48
N GLY A 333 8.88 27.80 33.11
CA GLY A 333 8.21 29.00 32.57
C GLY A 333 9.17 30.06 32.01
N PRO A 334 10.19 30.53 32.76
CA PRO A 334 11.14 31.51 32.24
C PRO A 334 12.03 30.96 31.11
N HIS A 335 12.39 29.67 31.15
CA HIS A 335 13.21 29.04 30.10
C HIS A 335 12.42 28.86 28.79
N ILE A 336 11.16 28.44 28.87
CA ILE A 336 10.25 28.32 27.71
C ILE A 336 9.98 29.71 27.10
N ASN A 337 9.82 30.75 27.93
CA ASN A 337 9.68 32.11 27.42
C ASN A 337 10.96 32.61 26.76
N LYS A 338 12.14 32.29 27.31
CA LYS A 338 13.44 32.67 26.73
C LYS A 338 13.68 31.97 25.39
N THR A 339 13.37 30.68 25.27
CA THR A 339 13.46 29.95 23.99
C THR A 339 12.44 30.48 22.97
N ARG A 340 11.22 30.83 23.39
CA ARG A 340 10.22 31.46 22.52
C ARG A 340 10.68 32.81 21.97
N ILE A 341 11.28 33.66 22.81
CA ILE A 341 11.82 34.97 22.39
C ILE A 341 12.98 34.77 21.42
N PHE A 342 13.88 33.83 21.71
CA PHE A 342 15.03 33.49 20.85
C PHE A 342 14.60 32.94 19.47
N LEU A 343 13.54 32.13 19.42
CA LEU A 343 13.02 31.53 18.17
C LEU A 343 12.13 32.48 17.35
N LYS A 344 11.64 33.58 17.95
CA LYS A 344 10.78 34.59 17.30
C LYS A 344 11.35 35.18 15.99
N PRO A 345 12.64 35.54 15.87
CA PRO A 345 13.20 36.00 14.60
C PRO A 345 13.28 34.90 13.53
N TYR A 346 13.56 33.65 13.92
CA TYR A 346 13.66 32.52 12.99
C TYR A 346 12.29 32.11 12.44
N THR A 347 11.28 32.03 13.30
CA THR A 347 9.88 31.80 12.90
C THR A 347 9.37 32.90 11.96
N LYS A 348 9.69 34.17 12.22
CA LYS A 348 9.36 35.28 11.29
C LYS A 348 10.03 35.15 9.92
N LYS A 349 11.29 34.71 9.86
CA LYS A 349 12.00 34.47 8.59
C LYS A 349 11.38 33.31 7.80
N ILE A 350 11.07 32.20 8.47
CA ILE A 350 10.41 31.02 7.86
C ILE A 350 9.04 31.40 7.32
N LEU A 351 8.21 32.09 8.12
CA LEU A 351 6.88 32.53 7.71
C LEU A 351 6.93 33.47 6.50
N ARG A 352 7.93 34.36 6.44
CA ARG A 352 8.15 35.27 5.30
C ARG A 352 8.56 34.51 4.04
N GLY A 353 9.41 33.49 4.17
CA GLY A 353 9.79 32.57 3.10
C GLY A 353 8.59 31.79 2.56
N TYR A 354 7.82 31.15 3.46
CA TYR A 354 6.60 30.43 3.13
C TYR A 354 5.58 31.31 2.40
N ARG A 355 5.36 32.55 2.87
CA ARG A 355 4.44 33.49 2.23
C ARG A 355 4.87 33.89 0.82
N ARG A 356 6.19 34.02 0.57
CA ARG A 356 6.72 34.25 -0.78
C ARG A 356 6.51 33.03 -1.67
N PHE A 357 6.85 31.84 -1.16
CA PHE A 357 6.71 30.57 -1.86
C PHE A 357 5.24 30.28 -2.23
N SER A 358 4.31 30.42 -1.29
CA SER A 358 2.87 30.24 -1.55
C SER A 358 2.37 31.18 -2.65
N LYS A 359 2.75 32.46 -2.63
CA LYS A 359 2.39 33.42 -3.68
C LYS A 359 2.93 33.03 -5.05
N THR A 360 4.16 32.53 -5.13
CA THR A 360 4.75 32.06 -6.39
C THR A 360 4.08 30.78 -6.87
N THR A 361 3.79 29.83 -5.99
CA THR A 361 3.10 28.57 -6.30
C THR A 361 1.71 28.82 -6.86
N VAL A 362 0.93 29.73 -6.27
CA VAL A 362 -0.41 30.09 -6.78
C VAL A 362 -0.33 30.75 -8.16
N LYS A 363 0.65 31.64 -8.39
CA LYS A 363 0.86 32.26 -9.71
C LYS A 363 1.22 31.24 -10.78
N TYR A 364 2.16 30.34 -10.47
CA TYR A 364 2.56 29.27 -11.39
C TYR A 364 1.44 28.27 -11.64
N HIS A 365 0.71 27.85 -10.61
CA HIS A 365 -0.46 26.96 -10.76
C HIS A 365 -1.49 27.57 -11.72
N ARG A 366 -1.79 28.86 -11.57
CA ARG A 366 -2.71 29.57 -12.46
C ARG A 366 -2.20 29.66 -13.90
N GLN A 367 -0.90 29.86 -14.09
CA GLN A 367 -0.27 29.91 -15.41
C GLN A 367 -0.26 28.52 -16.09
N VAL A 368 0.10 27.48 -15.35
CA VAL A 368 0.08 26.08 -15.83
C VAL A 368 -1.36 25.65 -16.13
N HIS A 369 -2.31 26.01 -15.28
CA HIS A 369 -3.74 25.79 -15.52
C HIS A 369 -4.21 26.44 -16.83
N ALA A 370 -3.86 27.71 -17.06
CA ALA A 370 -4.22 28.40 -18.30
C ALA A 370 -3.63 27.71 -19.54
N ASN A 371 -2.35 27.31 -19.50
CA ASN A 371 -1.69 26.62 -20.60
C ASN A 371 -2.29 25.22 -20.85
N ILE A 372 -2.53 24.44 -19.79
CA ILE A 372 -3.13 23.11 -19.90
C ILE A 372 -4.55 23.22 -20.45
N HIS A 373 -5.35 24.15 -19.96
CA HIS A 373 -6.71 24.37 -20.44
C HIS A 373 -6.72 24.80 -21.92
N GLN A 374 -5.72 25.58 -22.36
CA GLN A 374 -5.53 25.94 -23.77
C GLN A 374 -5.17 24.71 -24.62
N VAL A 375 -4.16 23.94 -24.22
CA VAL A 375 -3.71 22.72 -24.92
C VAL A 375 -4.81 21.66 -24.99
N LEU A 376 -5.62 21.51 -23.94
CA LEU A 376 -6.75 20.58 -23.95
C LEU A 376 -7.84 21.02 -24.94
N LYS A 377 -8.05 22.32 -25.11
CA LYS A 377 -9.08 22.90 -26.00
C LYS A 377 -8.66 22.92 -27.47
N GLU A 378 -7.37 23.06 -27.75
CA GLU A 378 -6.80 23.09 -29.11
C GLU A 378 -6.79 21.69 -29.77
N ASN A 379 -6.70 20.62 -28.99
CA ASN A 379 -6.67 19.25 -29.49
C ASN A 379 -8.08 18.66 -29.64
N GLU A 380 -8.46 18.21 -30.84
CA GLU A 380 -9.79 17.64 -31.11
C GLU A 380 -10.17 16.47 -30.19
N PHE A 381 -9.19 15.65 -29.78
CA PHE A 381 -9.40 14.47 -28.93
C PHE A 381 -9.54 14.78 -27.44
N THR A 382 -8.87 15.83 -26.95
CA THR A 382 -8.91 16.21 -25.52
C THR A 382 -9.91 17.33 -25.24
N ARG A 383 -10.41 17.98 -26.28
CA ARG A 383 -11.46 19.01 -26.21
C ARG A 383 -12.70 18.59 -25.42
N PRO A 384 -13.26 17.36 -25.54
CA PRO A 384 -14.37 16.91 -24.70
C PRO A 384 -13.99 16.73 -23.22
N PHE A 385 -12.70 16.59 -22.92
CA PHE A 385 -12.14 16.47 -21.57
C PHE A 385 -11.62 17.80 -21.01
N ALA A 386 -11.75 18.90 -21.77
CA ALA A 386 -11.34 20.24 -21.35
C ALA A 386 -12.31 20.85 -20.32
N SER A 387 -12.67 20.08 -19.29
CA SER A 387 -13.42 20.58 -18.16
C SER A 387 -12.48 21.38 -17.24
N TYR A 388 -13.03 22.43 -16.63
CA TYR A 388 -12.31 23.29 -15.68
C TYR A 388 -11.67 22.46 -14.55
N GLU A 389 -12.39 21.46 -14.04
CA GLU A 389 -11.92 20.58 -12.96
C GLU A 389 -10.75 19.70 -13.38
N LEU A 390 -10.77 19.12 -14.59
CA LEU A 390 -9.69 18.25 -15.06
C LEU A 390 -8.42 19.05 -15.37
N ALA A 391 -8.55 20.21 -16.02
CA ALA A 391 -7.42 21.10 -16.28
C ALA A 391 -6.78 21.57 -14.96
N TRP A 392 -7.62 21.84 -13.96
CA TRP A 392 -7.21 22.24 -12.62
C TRP A 392 -6.46 21.10 -11.90
N LEU A 393 -6.96 19.87 -11.96
CA LEU A 393 -6.28 18.67 -11.44
C LEU A 393 -4.94 18.40 -12.13
N LEU A 394 -4.87 18.56 -13.45
CA LEU A 394 -3.65 18.31 -14.22
C LEU A 394 -2.58 19.35 -13.91
N ALA A 395 -2.97 20.63 -13.76
CA ALA A 395 -2.06 21.69 -13.30
C ALA A 395 -1.51 21.41 -11.90
N SER A 396 -2.36 20.89 -11.03
CA SER A 396 -2.00 20.47 -9.68
C SER A 396 -0.97 19.33 -9.70
N ALA A 397 -1.22 18.31 -10.53
CA ALA A 397 -0.32 17.18 -10.70
C ALA A 397 1.06 17.62 -11.22
N VAL A 398 1.11 18.50 -12.21
CA VAL A 398 2.36 19.06 -12.76
C VAL A 398 3.16 19.81 -11.68
N MET A 399 2.49 20.52 -10.77
CA MET A 399 3.13 21.26 -9.68
C MET A 399 3.66 20.37 -8.55
N VAL A 400 3.09 19.18 -8.34
CA VAL A 400 3.51 18.22 -7.30
C VAL A 400 4.75 17.41 -7.72
N ILE A 401 4.94 17.20 -9.02
CA ILE A 401 6.05 16.38 -9.57
C ILE A 401 7.44 16.87 -9.11
N PRO A 402 7.80 18.17 -9.20
CA PRO A 402 9.11 18.65 -8.73
C PRO A 402 9.34 18.42 -7.23
N VAL A 403 8.29 18.59 -6.42
CA VAL A 403 8.35 18.36 -4.96
C VAL A 403 8.60 16.89 -4.66
N MET A 404 7.96 15.99 -5.40
CA MET A 404 8.15 14.54 -5.28
C MET A 404 9.57 14.11 -5.69
N VAL A 405 10.14 14.69 -6.74
CA VAL A 405 11.52 14.41 -7.17
C VAL A 405 12.52 14.88 -6.10
N LEU A 406 12.35 16.09 -5.57
CA LEU A 406 13.19 16.62 -4.49
C LEU A 406 13.08 15.78 -3.21
N PHE A 407 11.86 15.38 -2.84
CA PHE A 407 11.63 14.52 -1.67
C PHE A 407 12.22 13.12 -1.84
N SER A 408 12.13 12.54 -3.03
CA SER A 408 12.75 11.26 -3.38
C SER A 408 14.27 11.35 -3.28
N TRP A 409 14.86 12.43 -3.80
CA TRP A 409 16.29 12.66 -3.75
C TRP A 409 16.81 12.88 -2.32
N LEU A 410 16.10 13.67 -1.51
CA LEU A 410 16.38 13.83 -0.09
C LEU A 410 16.25 12.51 0.67
N SER A 411 15.20 11.73 0.40
CA SER A 411 15.00 10.41 1.01
C SER A 411 16.14 9.45 0.67
N ALA A 412 16.66 9.49 -0.56
CA ALA A 412 17.82 8.68 -0.97
C ALA A 412 19.11 9.08 -0.23
N LEU A 413 19.30 10.38 0.06
CA LEU A 413 20.46 10.90 0.79
C LEU A 413 20.46 10.49 2.28
N PHE A 414 19.28 10.40 2.91
CA PHE A 414 19.15 10.05 4.34
C PHE A 414 18.82 8.57 4.60
N SER A 415 18.53 7.79 3.56
CA SER A 415 18.31 6.35 3.70
C SER A 415 19.63 5.61 3.93
N LYS A 416 19.84 5.10 5.16
CA LYS A 416 20.97 4.23 5.46
C LYS A 416 20.91 2.98 4.58
N LYS A 417 21.99 2.69 3.84
CA LYS A 417 22.14 1.45 3.04
C LYS A 417 21.74 0.24 3.90
N PRO A 418 20.87 -0.66 3.40
CA PRO A 418 20.56 -1.89 4.12
C PRO A 418 21.84 -2.74 4.24
N ARG A 419 22.18 -3.14 5.48
CA ARG A 419 23.27 -4.08 5.77
C ARG A 419 23.01 -5.38 5.02
N ARG A 420 23.84 -5.70 4.00
CA ARG A 420 23.86 -7.03 3.38
C ARG A 420 24.20 -8.05 4.46
N ARG A 421 23.29 -8.99 4.72
CA ARG A 421 23.59 -10.20 5.50
C ARG A 421 24.43 -11.12 4.62
N THR A 422 25.69 -11.31 5.00
CA THR A 422 26.59 -12.33 4.44
C THR A 422 25.99 -13.70 4.78
N ARG A 423 25.52 -14.44 3.77
CA ARG A 423 25.15 -15.86 3.95
C ARG A 423 26.42 -16.68 3.98
N ALA A 424 26.63 -17.40 5.08
CA ALA A 424 27.68 -18.40 5.22
C ALA A 424 27.44 -19.55 4.23
N HIS A 425 28.49 -19.92 3.48
CA HIS A 425 28.50 -21.10 2.64
C HIS A 425 28.78 -22.33 3.50
N THR A 426 27.80 -23.22 3.66
CA THR A 426 28.02 -24.56 4.20
C THR A 426 28.48 -25.47 3.07
N ALA A 427 29.71 -25.98 3.19
CA ALA A 427 30.28 -26.97 2.30
C ALA A 427 29.66 -28.35 2.56
N HIS A 428 29.29 -29.07 1.50
CA HIS A 428 29.31 -30.53 1.50
C HIS A 428 29.77 -31.10 0.15
N SER A 429 31.02 -31.56 0.18
CA SER A 429 31.61 -32.72 -0.49
C SER A 429 30.64 -33.65 -1.25
N ARG A 430 30.94 -33.91 -2.54
CA ARG A 430 30.99 -35.30 -3.04
C ARG A 430 32.02 -35.47 -4.16
N ARG A 431 32.91 -36.44 -3.93
CA ARG A 431 34.03 -36.90 -4.76
C ARG A 431 33.54 -37.64 -6.02
N ARG A 432 34.10 -37.27 -7.19
CA ARG A 432 34.71 -38.05 -8.33
C ARG A 432 34.02 -39.32 -8.89
N PRO A 433 34.27 -39.77 -10.16
CA PRO A 433 35.52 -39.59 -10.92
C PRO A 433 35.43 -39.28 -12.43
N LYS A 434 36.63 -38.96 -12.94
CA LYS A 434 37.09 -38.68 -14.30
C LYS A 434 37.14 -39.98 -15.13
N ARG A 435 36.61 -39.98 -16.37
CA ARG A 435 36.93 -40.90 -17.49
C ARG A 435 36.78 -40.08 -18.78
N VAL A 436 37.86 -39.55 -19.36
CA VAL A 436 38.72 -40.14 -20.41
C VAL A 436 37.93 -40.52 -21.68
N HIS A 437 38.26 -39.80 -22.76
CA HIS A 437 37.81 -39.96 -24.14
C HIS A 437 38.17 -41.34 -24.71
N PRO A 438 37.43 -41.78 -25.74
CA PRO A 438 38.14 -42.17 -26.96
C PRO A 438 37.52 -41.56 -28.23
N ASP A 439 38.39 -41.44 -29.23
CA ASP A 439 38.17 -41.02 -30.61
C ASP A 439 37.36 -42.02 -31.44
N LYS A 440 36.91 -41.52 -32.61
CA LYS A 440 36.53 -42.17 -33.88
C LYS A 440 35.05 -42.04 -34.20
N ALA A 441 34.65 -41.87 -35.46
CA ALA A 441 35.27 -41.41 -36.69
C ALA A 441 34.10 -41.27 -37.68
N SER A 442 34.34 -40.51 -38.74
CA SER A 442 33.77 -40.69 -40.09
C SER A 442 32.26 -40.50 -40.34
N ALA A 443 32.04 -39.53 -41.23
CA ALA A 443 31.34 -39.68 -42.52
C ALA A 443 29.85 -39.30 -42.59
N SER A 444 29.60 -38.36 -43.53
CA SER A 444 28.44 -38.20 -44.41
C SER A 444 27.05 -38.22 -43.75
N ARG A 445 26.20 -37.22 -43.92
CA ARG A 445 25.78 -36.62 -45.20
C ARG A 445 24.95 -35.37 -44.91
#